data_AF-A0A1J8P075-F1
#
_entry.id   AF-A0A1J8P075-F1
#
_cell.length_a   1.000
_cell.length_b   1.000
_cell.length_c   1.000
_cell.angle_alpha   90.00
_cell.angle_beta   90.00
_cell.angle_gamma   90.00
#
_symmetry.space_group_name_H-M   'P 1'
#
loop_
_entity.id
_entity.type
_entity.pdbx_description
1 polymer ?
#
loop_
_entity_poly.entity_id
_entity_poly.type
_entity_poly.pdbx_seq_one_letter_code
_entity_poly.pdbx_strand_id
1 'polypeptide(L)'
;PESFIGSGTYKTAHDLKNQPDLLVLLLKQRSQVTNIESEIKLLERLDSLGMKTPKRYKRITFVNRSNAKGSSPVAQNGLVVQKIKGAQDVRLSHKVKIKLASQFYPERFNNSNNQTLKDIK
;
A
#
# COMPACT_ATOMS: atom_id res chain seq x y z
N PRO A 1 2.28 -18.78 -8.63
CA PRO A 1 1.76 -18.46 -7.28
C PRO A 1 2.46 -17.21 -6.74
N GLU A 2 1.74 -16.10 -6.67
CA GLU A 2 2.15 -14.93 -5.90
C GLU A 2 2.02 -15.29 -4.42
N SER A 3 3.08 -15.09 -3.63
CA SER A 3 3.06 -15.45 -2.20
C SER A 3 2.49 -14.30 -1.40
N PHE A 4 1.48 -14.55 -0.57
CA PHE A 4 0.92 -13.53 0.31
C PHE A 4 1.98 -13.05 1.32
N ILE A 5 2.15 -11.73 1.44
CA ILE A 5 3.11 -11.11 2.36
C ILE A 5 2.38 -10.47 3.54
N GLY A 6 1.24 -9.81 3.27
CA GLY A 6 0.55 -9.04 4.29
C GLY A 6 -0.74 -8.39 3.82
N SER A 7 -1.50 -7.85 4.77
CA SER A 7 -2.83 -7.29 4.53
C SER A 7 -2.99 -5.98 5.30
N GLY A 8 -3.12 -4.88 4.57
CA GLY A 8 -3.49 -3.59 5.14
C GLY A 8 -5.01 -3.38 5.15
N THR A 9 -5.47 -2.21 5.60
CA THR A 9 -6.90 -1.88 5.58
C THR A 9 -7.48 -1.90 4.16
N TYR A 10 -6.75 -1.38 3.17
CA TYR A 10 -7.26 -1.18 1.81
C TYR A 10 -6.69 -2.16 0.78
N LYS A 11 -5.48 -2.69 1.01
CA LYS A 11 -4.77 -3.53 0.04
C LYS A 11 -4.18 -4.77 0.67
N THR A 12 -3.99 -5.81 -0.14
CA THR A 12 -3.18 -6.98 0.17
C THR A 12 -1.87 -6.92 -0.62
N ALA A 13 -0.79 -7.37 0.01
CA ALA A 13 0.55 -7.35 -0.51
C ALA A 13 0.98 -8.78 -0.87
N HIS A 14 1.48 -8.98 -2.08
CA HIS A 14 1.94 -10.27 -2.59
C HIS A 14 3.30 -10.13 -3.26
N ASP A 15 4.13 -11.17 -3.13
CA ASP A 15 5.41 -11.25 -3.81
C ASP A 15 5.21 -11.47 -5.31
N LEU A 16 5.95 -10.70 -6.11
CA LEU A 16 6.00 -10.91 -7.55
C LEU A 16 6.99 -12.04 -7.86
N LYS A 17 6.49 -13.13 -8.46
CA LYS A 17 7.30 -14.31 -8.78
C LYS A 17 8.52 -13.90 -9.63
N ASN A 18 9.70 -14.41 -9.27
CA ASN A 18 10.99 -14.15 -9.93
C ASN A 18 11.44 -12.67 -9.90
N GLN A 19 10.83 -11.83 -9.07
CA GLN A 19 11.17 -10.39 -8.95
C GLN A 19 11.24 -9.99 -7.46
N PRO A 20 12.36 -10.29 -6.77
CA PRO A 20 12.46 -10.14 -5.31
C PRO A 20 12.41 -8.70 -4.81
N ASP A 21 12.74 -7.72 -5.66
CA ASP A 21 12.70 -6.30 -5.33
C ASP A 21 11.34 -5.64 -5.65
N LEU A 22 10.38 -6.41 -6.16
CA LEU A 22 9.05 -5.92 -6.53
C LEU A 22 7.94 -6.60 -5.72
N LEU A 23 6.87 -5.84 -5.54
CA LEU A 23 5.68 -6.21 -4.79
C LEU A 23 4.45 -5.93 -5.64
N VAL A 24 3.46 -6.82 -5.55
CA VAL A 24 2.11 -6.59 -6.04
C VAL A 24 1.21 -6.15 -4.89
N LEU A 25 0.59 -4.98 -5.04
CA LEU A 25 -0.44 -4.46 -4.14
C LEU A 25 -1.81 -4.59 -4.79
N LEU A 26 -2.66 -5.48 -4.28
CA LEU A 26 -4.02 -5.66 -4.76
C LEU A 26 -5.01 -4.90 -3.89
N LEU A 27 -5.93 -4.19 -4.53
CA LEU A 27 -7.01 -3.50 -3.86
C LEU A 27 -8.05 -4.52 -3.38
N LYS A 28 -8.45 -4.42 -2.11
CA LYS A 28 -9.53 -5.26 -1.57
C LYS A 28 -10.85 -4.89 -2.25
N GLN A 29 -11.71 -5.89 -2.51
CA GLN A 29 -12.97 -5.75 -3.26
C GLN A 29 -13.89 -4.61 -2.78
N ARG A 30 -13.87 -4.28 -1.48
CA ARG A 30 -14.68 -3.18 -0.92
C ARG A 30 -14.08 -1.79 -1.13
N SER A 31 -12.88 -1.69 -1.67
CA SER A 31 -12.21 -0.41 -1.89
C SER A 31 -12.40 0.03 -3.34
N GLN A 32 -12.68 1.32 -3.54
CA GLN A 32 -13.02 1.85 -4.86
C GLN A 32 -11.78 2.03 -5.75
N VAL A 33 -11.95 1.83 -7.05
CA VAL A 33 -10.88 1.95 -8.06
C VAL A 33 -10.32 3.39 -8.14
N THR A 34 -11.18 4.38 -7.90
CA THR A 34 -10.83 5.81 -7.75
C THR A 34 -9.75 6.05 -6.69
N ASN A 35 -9.61 5.15 -5.71
CA ASN A 35 -8.57 5.23 -4.70
C ASN A 35 -7.17 5.03 -5.30
N ILE A 36 -7.00 4.21 -6.33
CA ILE A 36 -5.69 3.97 -6.97
C ILE A 36 -5.24 5.19 -7.77
N GLU A 37 -6.13 5.81 -8.53
CA GLU A 37 -5.78 7.00 -9.33
C GLU A 37 -5.45 8.19 -8.44
N SER A 38 -6.24 8.39 -7.38
CA SER A 38 -5.99 9.44 -6.39
C SER A 38 -4.67 9.20 -5.65
N GLU A 39 -4.35 7.95 -5.33
CA GLU A 39 -3.08 7.58 -4.70
C GLU A 39 -1.88 7.82 -5.61
N ILE A 40 -1.97 7.49 -6.91
CA ILE A 40 -0.90 7.79 -7.86
C ILE A 40 -0.63 9.30 -7.90
N LYS A 41 -1.69 10.12 -8.05
CA LYS A 41 -1.56 11.59 -8.06
C LYS A 41 -0.96 12.12 -6.76
N LEU A 42 -1.36 11.57 -5.61
CA LEU A 42 -0.80 11.98 -4.32
C LEU A 42 0.68 11.61 -4.21
N LEU A 43 1.06 10.40 -4.62
CA LEU A 43 2.45 9.94 -4.58
C LEU A 43 3.34 10.74 -5.53
N GLU A 44 2.85 11.14 -6.71
CA GLU A 44 3.56 12.03 -7.63
C GLU A 44 3.82 13.40 -7.01
N ARG A 45 2.82 13.96 -6.31
CA ARG A 45 2.99 15.21 -5.57
C ARG A 45 4.05 15.07 -4.48
N LEU A 46 4.02 13.99 -3.70
CA LEU A 46 5.03 13.75 -2.66
C LEU A 46 6.44 13.62 -3.25
N ASP A 47 6.57 12.93 -4.39
CA ASP A 47 7.84 12.79 -5.10
C ASP A 47 8.36 14.15 -5.61
N SER A 48 7.46 14.99 -6.16
CA SER A 48 7.80 16.35 -6.59
C SER A 48 8.26 17.28 -5.45
N LEU A 49 7.85 16.97 -4.21
CA LEU A 49 8.28 17.66 -3.00
C LEU A 49 9.62 17.12 -2.46
N GLY A 50 10.26 16.18 -3.17
CA GLY A 50 11.51 15.55 -2.74
C GLY A 50 11.33 14.49 -1.65
N MET A 51 10.08 14.07 -1.36
CA MET A 51 9.84 13.00 -0.40
C MET A 51 10.13 11.64 -1.02
N LYS A 52 10.87 10.80 -0.29
CA LYS A 52 11.13 9.42 -0.73
C LYS A 52 9.84 8.61 -0.71
N THR A 53 9.37 8.21 -1.88
CA THR A 53 8.22 7.31 -2.05
C THR A 53 8.67 5.97 -2.67
N PRO A 54 7.96 4.85 -2.42
CA PRO A 54 8.25 3.61 -3.12
C PRO A 54 8.09 3.79 -4.63
N LYS A 55 9.06 3.33 -5.42
CA LYS A 55 8.98 3.42 -6.89
C LYS A 55 7.77 2.62 -7.40
N ARG A 56 7.04 3.22 -8.34
CA ARG A 56 5.86 2.63 -8.99
C ARG A 56 6.24 2.24 -10.41
N TYR A 57 5.90 1.01 -10.80
CA TYR A 57 6.29 0.48 -12.11
C TYR A 57 5.09 0.35 -13.04
N LYS A 58 3.95 -0.15 -12.52
CA LYS A 58 2.80 -0.46 -13.37
C LYS A 58 1.49 -0.51 -12.60
N ARG A 59 0.42 0.02 -13.19
CA ARG A 59 -0.97 -0.29 -12.80
C ARG A 59 -1.39 -1.59 -13.45
N ILE A 60 -2.03 -2.45 -12.68
CA ILE A 60 -2.42 -3.79 -13.11
C ILE A 60 -3.87 -4.05 -12.73
N THR A 61 -4.52 -4.92 -13.50
CA THR A 61 -5.83 -5.46 -13.19
C THR A 61 -5.72 -6.97 -13.24
N PHE A 62 -6.02 -7.62 -12.11
CA PHE A 62 -6.07 -9.06 -12.00
C PHE A 62 -7.51 -9.52 -12.09
N VAL A 63 -7.77 -10.49 -12.95
CA VAL A 63 -9.05 -11.19 -12.97
C VAL A 63 -8.92 -12.41 -12.07
N ASN A 64 -9.46 -12.33 -10.86
CA ASN A 64 -9.54 -13.49 -9.98
C ASN A 64 -10.65 -14.41 -10.51
N ARG A 65 -10.22 -15.47 -11.19
CA ARG A 65 -11.07 -16.60 -11.56
C ARG A 65 -10.99 -17.60 -10.43
N SER A 66 -11.67 -17.33 -9.31
CA SER A 66 -11.76 -18.34 -8.27
C SER A 66 -12.48 -19.56 -8.85
N ASN A 67 -11.82 -20.72 -8.82
CA ASN A 67 -12.36 -22.00 -9.30
C ASN A 67 -13.53 -22.53 -8.43
N ALA A 68 -14.11 -21.71 -7.56
CA ALA A 68 -15.31 -22.05 -6.81
C ALA A 68 -16.49 -22.03 -7.79
N LYS A 69 -16.99 -23.23 -8.11
CA LYS A 69 -18.17 -23.45 -8.97
C LYS A 69 -19.26 -22.42 -8.63
N GLY A 70 -19.57 -21.54 -9.58
CA GLY A 70 -20.65 -20.55 -9.46
C GLY A 70 -20.23 -19.11 -9.16
N SER A 71 -18.95 -18.81 -8.98
CA SER A 71 -18.48 -17.42 -8.78
C SER A 71 -18.06 -16.77 -10.11
N SER A 72 -18.65 -15.61 -10.44
CA SER A 72 -18.23 -14.81 -11.59
C SER A 72 -16.80 -14.28 -11.39
N PRO A 73 -15.98 -14.19 -12.45
CA PRO A 73 -14.64 -13.62 -12.35
C PRO A 73 -14.69 -12.20 -11.76
N VAL A 74 -13.91 -11.96 -10.71
CA VAL A 74 -13.84 -10.63 -10.09
C VAL A 74 -12.55 -9.94 -10.52
N ALA A 75 -12.68 -8.81 -11.21
CA ALA A 75 -11.55 -7.94 -11.51
C ALA A 75 -11.12 -7.18 -10.24
N GLN A 76 -9.86 -7.34 -9.85
CA GLN A 76 -9.20 -6.62 -8.77
C GLN A 76 -8.12 -5.72 -9.36
N ASN A 77 -8.15 -4.44 -9.04
CA ASN A 77 -7.13 -3.51 -9.47
C ASN A 77 -5.95 -3.51 -8.50
N GLY A 78 -4.76 -3.18 -8.98
CA GLY A 78 -3.57 -3.14 -8.16
C GLY A 78 -2.44 -2.32 -8.75
N LEU A 79 -1.30 -2.37 -8.06
CA LEU A 79 -0.07 -1.68 -8.40
C LEU A 79 1.13 -2.61 -8.24
N VAL A 80 2.07 -2.55 -9.18
CA VAL A 80 3.42 -3.09 -9.00
C VAL A 80 4.30 -1.98 -8.47
N VAL A 81 4.90 -2.22 -7.32
CA VAL A 81 5.73 -1.25 -6.60
C VAL A 81 7.03 -1.86 -6.13
N GLN A 82 7.99 -1.02 -5.78
CA GLN A 82 9.22 -1.44 -5.12
C GLN A 82 8.93 -2.07 -3.75
N LYS A 83 9.54 -3.22 -3.49
CA LYS A 83 9.55 -3.86 -2.17
C LYS A 83 10.52 -3.13 -1.26
N ILE A 84 10.03 -2.69 -0.10
CA ILE A 84 10.86 -2.06 0.93
C ILE A 84 11.31 -3.15 1.91
N LYS A 85 12.62 -3.41 1.95
CA LYS A 85 13.21 -4.41 2.86
C LYS A 85 13.03 -3.94 4.31
N GLY A 86 12.62 -4.86 5.19
CA GLY A 86 12.37 -4.59 6.61
C GLY A 86 11.02 -3.93 6.91
N ALA A 87 10.18 -3.67 5.91
CA ALA A 87 8.85 -3.09 6.14
C ALA A 87 7.95 -3.99 7.00
N GLN A 88 8.15 -5.32 6.96
CA GLN A 88 7.43 -6.26 7.82
C GLN A 88 7.82 -6.16 9.30
N ASP A 89 9.02 -5.67 9.60
CA ASP A 89 9.55 -5.55 10.97
C ASP A 89 9.03 -4.26 11.63
N VAL A 90 8.54 -3.32 10.83
CA VAL A 90 7.87 -2.10 11.28
C VAL A 90 6.45 -2.44 11.73
N ARG A 91 6.31 -2.88 12.99
CA ARG A 91 5.01 -2.99 13.65
C ARG A 91 4.52 -1.60 14.03
N LEU A 92 3.56 -1.07 13.28
CA LEU A 92 2.75 0.04 13.75
C LEU A 92 1.91 -0.47 14.92
N SER A 93 2.26 -0.09 16.15
CA SER A 93 1.42 -0.29 17.32
C SER A 93 0.02 0.22 17.01
N HIS A 94 -0.99 -0.59 17.35
CA HIS A 94 -2.36 -0.45 16.90
C HIS A 94 -2.86 0.99 16.87
N LYS A 95 -3.43 1.35 15.71
CA LYS A 95 -4.14 2.61 15.41
C LYS A 95 -5.03 3.04 16.58
N VAL A 96 -4.70 4.17 17.20
CA VAL A 96 -5.72 5.03 17.80
C VAL A 96 -6.81 5.18 16.74
N LYS A 97 -8.06 4.84 17.07
CA LYS A 97 -9.22 5.05 16.19
C LYS A 97 -9.35 6.55 15.93
N ILE A 98 -8.65 7.08 14.93
CA ILE A 98 -8.94 8.39 14.39
C ILE A 98 -10.28 8.22 13.67
N LYS A 99 -11.37 8.59 14.36
CA LYS A 99 -12.69 8.74 13.74
C LYS A 99 -12.51 9.73 12.58
N LEU A 100 -12.58 9.21 11.34
CA LEU A 100 -12.73 10.04 10.15
C LEU A 100 -14.11 10.70 10.19
N ALA A 101 -14.21 11.79 10.94
CA ALA A 101 -15.34 12.69 10.93
C ALA A 101 -14.82 14.10 11.26
N SER A 102 -14.23 14.77 10.27
CA SER A 102 -14.34 16.22 10.07
C SER A 102 -13.43 16.68 8.93
N GLN A 103 -13.96 17.62 8.14
CA GLN A 103 -13.40 18.18 6.91
C GLN A 103 -12.22 19.14 7.10
N PHE A 104 -11.68 19.31 8.29
CA PHE A 104 -10.59 20.25 8.55
C PHE A 104 -9.75 19.69 9.70
N TYR A 105 -8.46 19.44 9.49
CA TYR A 105 -7.35 19.89 10.35
C TYR A 105 -6.01 19.25 9.92
N PRO A 106 -4.99 20.08 9.61
CA PRO A 106 -3.60 19.68 9.44
C PRO A 106 -2.91 19.65 10.81
N GLU A 107 -3.24 18.66 11.65
CA GLU A 107 -2.57 18.50 12.94
C GLU A 107 -1.85 17.15 12.99
N ARG A 108 -0.53 17.24 12.81
CA ARG A 108 0.49 16.35 13.38
C ARG A 108 0.38 14.87 13.00
N PHE A 109 0.69 14.57 11.75
CA PHE A 109 1.42 13.33 11.44
C PHE A 109 2.92 13.55 11.63
N ASN A 110 3.36 13.87 12.85
CA ASN A 110 4.75 13.64 13.26
C ASN A 110 4.91 12.17 13.67
N ASN A 111 4.61 11.27 12.72
CA ASN A 111 4.97 9.86 12.83
C ASN A 111 6.32 9.59 12.15
N SER A 112 7.05 10.65 11.77
CA SER A 112 8.46 10.52 11.40
C SER A 112 9.21 10.11 12.65
N ASN A 113 9.73 8.88 12.65
CA ASN A 113 10.85 8.55 13.52
C ASN A 113 12.04 9.40 13.06
N ASN A 114 12.10 10.64 13.52
CA ASN A 114 13.23 11.54 13.33
C ASN A 114 14.38 11.23 14.30
N GLN A 115 14.38 10.09 15.00
CA GLN A 115 15.55 9.68 15.76
C GLN A 115 16.67 9.39 14.77
N THR A 116 17.65 10.28 14.77
CA THR A 116 18.92 10.06 14.11
C THR A 116 19.74 9.08 14.94
N LEU A 117 20.78 8.49 14.36
CA LEU A 117 21.71 7.61 15.09
C LEU A 117 22.35 8.28 16.33
N LYS A 118 22.25 9.60 16.45
CA LYS A 118 22.70 10.39 17.62
C LYS A 118 21.72 10.36 18.79
N ASP A 119 20.47 9.96 18.55
CA ASP A 119 19.38 9.97 19.54
C ASP A 119 19.19 8.61 20.23
N ILE A 120 19.96 7.60 19.83
CA ILE A 120 20.01 6.27 20.44
C ILE A 120 21.19 6.26 21.42
N LYS A 121 20.91 6.17 22.73
CA LYS A 121 21.90 6.01 23.81
C LYS A 121 22.28 4.55 24.01
#